data_AF-A0A3N4PVS2-F1
#
_entry.id   AF-A0A3N4PVS2-F1
#
_cell.length_a   1.000
_cell.length_b   1.000
_cell.length_c   1.000
_cell.angle_alpha   90.00
_cell.angle_beta   90.00
_cell.angle_gamma   90.00
#
_symmetry.space_group_name_H-M   'P 1'
#
loop_
_entity.id
_entity.type
_entity.pdbx_description
1 polymer ?
#
loop_
_entity_poly.entity_id
_entity_poly.type
_entity_poly.pdbx_seq_one_letter_code
_entity_poly.pdbx_strand_id
1 'polypeptide(L)'
;MILDMKFVSFYLAACLLAVFQFSCTKPGKPEIEAPRSGKVTPVGTPDGSPKTEKRIGAAGGSISTADGSIRINIPAGALSTEQLITIEPISNENPMGLKKAYRLTPHAVQFATPVSITFQYEDEDIAGSLPEALGIAYQHSSGVWMAVENAVLDKTAKTVTVTTTHFSDWSFFESFKLETSATELEPKGTARLELISDADLLAPLTPNNERPIGEPIATTGSFIREWSLAGAGMLAPLGHLASYTAPATVPGSPNPVAISVRVDFGKKGTYLVVAHIKITGDDGEIEVRVNGGGWVKLQASAVVKTGDRYLLADANGDEMRRYVFVEWTGGVGTHGFRPYKATSGPYAHYLITGGNQYVCYYMKVEDLATSGGGVTITSMGETDGYIQGSFDISSAGYGPELRQTHHVEGRFRVRKSW
;
A
#
# COMPACT_ATOMS: atom_id res chain seq x y z
N MET A 1 74.43 -41.37 25.70
CA MET A 1 73.02 -40.94 25.84
C MET A 1 72.82 -40.61 27.33
N ILE A 2 73.38 -39.55 27.91
CA ILE A 2 73.29 -38.09 27.64
C ILE A 2 71.83 -37.72 27.32
N LEU A 3 71.05 -37.03 28.16
CA LEU A 3 71.37 -35.93 29.08
C LEU A 3 70.43 -35.95 30.31
N ASP A 4 70.98 -35.61 31.47
CA ASP A 4 70.33 -35.50 32.78
C ASP A 4 70.17 -34.01 33.16
N MET A 5 69.02 -33.70 33.76
CA MET A 5 68.68 -32.67 34.75
C MET A 5 69.77 -31.65 35.20
N LYS A 6 69.50 -30.32 35.06
CA LYS A 6 69.56 -29.27 36.14
C LYS A 6 69.69 -27.80 35.64
N PHE A 7 68.86 -26.93 36.26
CA PHE A 7 69.07 -25.51 36.64
C PHE A 7 69.32 -24.39 35.59
N VAL A 8 68.32 -23.52 35.44
CA VAL A 8 68.46 -22.04 35.43
C VAL A 8 67.27 -21.49 36.24
N SER A 9 67.45 -21.23 37.54
CA SER A 9 67.74 -19.91 38.13
C SER A 9 66.59 -18.90 37.96
N PHE A 10 65.69 -18.80 38.95
CA PHE A 10 65.70 -17.73 39.96
C PHE A 10 65.62 -16.31 39.35
N TYR A 11 64.40 -15.86 39.03
CA TYR A 11 64.03 -14.45 39.13
C TYR A 11 62.70 -14.35 39.87
N LEU A 12 62.79 -13.84 41.11
CA LEU A 12 61.81 -13.05 41.87
C LEU A 12 60.35 -13.53 41.81
N ALA A 13 59.81 -14.25 42.80
CA ALA A 13 59.62 -13.80 44.17
C ALA A 13 59.16 -12.34 44.31
N ALA A 14 58.05 -11.96 43.65
CA ALA A 14 57.13 -10.91 44.10
C ALA A 14 55.90 -10.85 43.17
N CYS A 15 54.79 -11.46 43.57
CA CYS A 15 53.39 -11.07 43.26
C CYS A 15 52.42 -12.24 43.49
N LEU A 16 52.61 -12.96 44.60
CA LEU A 16 51.59 -13.84 45.17
C LEU A 16 50.85 -13.01 46.22
N LEU A 17 49.94 -12.14 45.76
CA LEU A 17 48.79 -11.53 46.47
C LEU A 17 48.29 -10.34 45.64
N ALA A 18 47.44 -10.57 44.65
CA ALA A 18 46.49 -9.56 44.17
C ALA A 18 45.38 -10.19 43.31
N VAL A 19 44.22 -10.37 43.93
CA VAL A 19 42.90 -10.15 43.33
C VAL A 19 42.55 -11.00 42.08
N PHE A 20 42.14 -12.25 42.31
CA PHE A 20 41.14 -12.90 41.47
C PHE A 20 39.76 -12.80 42.17
N GLN A 21 39.18 -11.61 42.11
CA GLN A 21 37.75 -11.36 42.34
C GLN A 21 37.12 -11.02 40.99
N PHE A 22 37.03 -11.99 40.08
CA PHE A 22 36.08 -11.89 38.98
C PHE A 22 34.71 -12.31 39.51
N SER A 23 34.07 -11.32 40.13
CA SER A 23 32.65 -11.30 40.41
C SER A 23 31.89 -11.56 39.10
N CYS A 24 30.93 -12.49 39.17
CA CYS A 24 29.91 -12.69 38.16
C CYS A 24 29.24 -11.34 37.83
N THR A 25 29.46 -10.81 36.63
CA THR A 25 28.53 -9.85 36.07
C THR A 25 27.26 -10.62 35.72
N LYS A 26 26.25 -10.51 36.60
CA LYS A 26 24.87 -10.87 36.27
C LYS A 26 24.54 -10.24 34.91
N PRO A 27 23.92 -10.97 33.96
CA PRO A 27 23.38 -10.33 32.78
C PRO A 27 22.46 -9.21 33.24
N GLY A 28 22.71 -8.00 32.73
CA GLY A 28 21.94 -6.82 33.06
C GLY A 28 20.46 -7.12 32.88
N LYS A 29 19.65 -6.70 33.86
CA LYS A 29 18.20 -6.62 33.71
C LYS A 29 17.89 -5.99 32.33
N PRO A 30 16.92 -6.50 31.56
CA PRO A 30 16.46 -5.78 30.39
C PRO A 30 16.12 -4.36 30.83
N GLU A 31 16.77 -3.39 30.20
CA GLU A 31 16.48 -1.98 30.35
C GLU A 31 15.00 -1.81 30.06
N ILE A 32 14.26 -1.30 31.06
CA ILE A 32 12.86 -0.95 30.87
C ILE A 32 12.89 0.23 29.91
N GLU A 33 12.66 -0.03 28.62
CA GLU A 33 12.41 1.02 27.65
C GLU A 33 11.40 1.98 28.27
N ALA A 34 11.71 3.28 28.24
CA ALA A 34 10.80 4.31 28.72
C ALA A 34 9.40 4.08 28.08
N PRO A 35 8.30 4.34 28.81
CA PRO A 35 6.96 4.16 28.24
C PRO A 35 6.87 4.97 26.96
N ARG A 36 6.77 4.26 25.83
CA ARG A 36 6.65 4.87 24.52
C ARG A 36 5.34 5.67 24.50
N SER A 37 5.43 6.95 24.15
CA SER A 37 4.37 7.95 24.40
C SER A 37 3.39 8.12 23.24
N GLY A 38 3.47 7.27 22.21
CA GLY A 38 2.83 7.51 20.92
C GLY A 38 3.49 8.59 20.09
N LYS A 39 3.12 8.63 18.82
CA LYS A 39 3.54 9.67 17.88
C LYS A 39 2.56 10.84 17.91
N VAL A 40 3.09 12.05 18.12
CA VAL A 40 2.33 13.29 17.96
C VAL A 40 2.18 13.62 16.49
N THR A 41 0.96 13.92 16.07
CA THR A 41 0.58 14.21 14.67
C THR A 41 -0.31 15.46 14.60
N PRO A 42 -0.38 16.15 13.44
CA PRO A 42 -1.31 17.25 13.24
C PRO A 42 -2.77 16.78 13.38
N VAL A 43 -3.68 17.73 13.60
CA VAL A 43 -5.12 17.48 13.51
C VAL A 43 -5.52 17.38 12.04
N GLY A 44 -6.38 16.42 11.71
CA GLY A 44 -6.80 16.20 10.32
C GLY A 44 -7.60 17.37 9.74
N THR A 45 -7.49 17.57 8.43
CA THR A 45 -8.17 18.65 7.71
C THR A 45 -9.30 18.10 6.83
N PRO A 46 -10.46 18.79 6.71
CA PRO A 46 -11.54 18.34 5.84
C PRO A 46 -11.05 18.11 4.39
N ASP A 47 -11.37 16.95 3.81
CA ASP A 47 -10.87 16.56 2.48
C ASP A 47 -11.76 17.07 1.32
N GLY A 48 -12.82 17.83 1.64
CA GLY A 48 -13.79 18.36 0.68
C GLY A 48 -14.95 17.40 0.34
N SER A 49 -14.94 16.16 0.86
CA SER A 49 -16.04 15.23 0.70
C SER A 49 -17.29 15.68 1.46
N PRO A 50 -18.51 15.36 0.98
CA PRO A 50 -19.74 15.70 1.70
C PRO A 50 -19.79 15.11 3.11
N LYS A 51 -20.04 15.97 4.11
CA LYS A 51 -20.35 15.52 5.48
C LYS A 51 -21.77 14.95 5.57
N THR A 52 -22.00 14.04 6.50
CA THR A 52 -23.34 13.56 6.85
C THR A 52 -23.77 14.19 8.17
N GLU A 53 -25.01 14.62 8.29
CA GLU A 53 -25.53 15.25 9.50
C GLU A 53 -26.96 14.78 9.84
N LYS A 54 -27.26 14.65 11.13
CA LYS A 54 -28.58 14.24 11.62
C LYS A 54 -28.84 14.78 13.02
N ARG A 55 -30.05 15.28 13.25
CA ARG A 55 -30.54 15.64 14.59
C ARG A 55 -30.94 14.38 15.36
N ILE A 56 -30.32 14.14 16.51
CA ILE A 56 -30.56 12.99 17.38
C ILE A 56 -30.78 13.50 18.80
N GLY A 57 -31.88 13.09 19.44
CA GLY A 57 -32.22 13.46 20.82
C GLY A 57 -32.25 12.25 21.75
N ALA A 58 -32.95 12.38 22.87
CA ALA A 58 -32.97 11.38 23.95
C ALA A 58 -33.48 10.00 23.55
N ALA A 59 -34.29 9.90 22.47
CA ALA A 59 -34.74 8.62 21.93
C ALA A 59 -33.59 7.79 21.28
N GLY A 60 -32.42 8.40 21.06
CA GLY A 60 -31.32 7.79 20.34
C GLY A 60 -31.57 7.74 18.83
N GLY A 61 -30.66 7.07 18.12
CA GLY A 61 -30.72 6.90 16.68
C GLY A 61 -29.36 6.58 16.07
N SER A 62 -29.35 6.38 14.77
CA SER A 62 -28.14 6.10 14.00
C SER A 62 -27.89 7.11 12.88
N ILE A 63 -26.63 7.27 12.52
CA ILE A 63 -26.13 8.06 11.40
C ILE A 63 -24.98 7.28 10.73
N SER A 64 -24.86 7.34 9.41
CA SER A 64 -23.81 6.64 8.66
C SER A 64 -23.42 7.47 7.45
N THR A 65 -22.17 7.35 7.00
CA THR A 65 -21.78 7.94 5.71
C THR A 65 -22.54 7.31 4.55
N ALA A 66 -22.67 8.03 3.44
CA ALA A 66 -23.42 7.57 2.27
C ALA A 66 -22.84 6.28 1.65
N ASP A 67 -21.53 6.10 1.76
CA ASP A 67 -20.80 4.91 1.30
C ASP A 67 -20.81 3.75 2.32
N GLY A 68 -21.36 3.95 3.52
CA GLY A 68 -21.40 2.95 4.59
C GLY A 68 -20.07 2.71 5.30
N SER A 69 -19.01 3.46 4.99
CA SER A 69 -17.66 3.29 5.57
C SER A 69 -17.66 3.38 7.11
N ILE A 70 -18.45 4.29 7.68
CA ILE A 70 -18.60 4.47 9.12
C ILE A 70 -20.07 4.61 9.51
N ARG A 71 -20.44 3.97 10.62
CA ARG A 71 -21.74 4.07 11.27
C ARG A 71 -21.59 4.40 12.74
N ILE A 72 -22.43 5.31 13.21
CA ILE A 72 -22.57 5.64 14.63
C ILE A 72 -23.97 5.23 15.09
N ASN A 73 -24.03 4.54 16.23
CA ASN A 73 -25.28 4.25 16.91
C ASN A 73 -25.29 4.90 18.29
N ILE A 74 -26.24 5.79 18.51
CA ILE A 74 -26.45 6.51 19.76
C ILE A 74 -27.65 5.87 20.45
N PRO A 75 -27.47 5.14 21.56
CA PRO A 75 -28.58 4.50 22.25
C PRO A 75 -29.50 5.53 22.90
N ALA A 76 -30.74 5.12 23.17
CA ALA A 76 -31.68 5.93 23.95
C ALA A 76 -31.07 6.28 25.32
N GLY A 77 -31.25 7.52 25.77
CA GLY A 77 -30.68 8.03 27.02
C GLY A 77 -29.21 8.46 26.96
N ALA A 78 -28.50 8.25 25.84
CA ALA A 78 -27.13 8.76 25.70
C ALA A 78 -27.06 10.30 25.65
N LEU A 79 -28.11 10.93 25.12
CA LEU A 79 -28.28 12.38 25.01
C LEU A 79 -29.46 12.84 25.87
N SER A 80 -29.33 13.97 26.56
CA SER A 80 -30.42 14.59 27.32
C SER A 80 -31.26 15.57 26.49
N THR A 81 -30.66 16.16 25.45
CA THR A 81 -31.28 17.11 24.53
C THR A 81 -30.94 16.76 23.09
N GLU A 82 -31.71 17.30 22.13
CA GLU A 82 -31.41 17.12 20.72
C GLU A 82 -30.07 17.78 20.35
N GLN A 83 -29.21 17.01 19.68
CA GLN A 83 -27.93 17.46 19.16
C GLN A 83 -27.87 17.26 17.65
N LEU A 84 -27.22 18.19 16.93
CA LEU A 84 -26.84 17.98 15.54
C LEU A 84 -25.56 17.13 15.52
N ILE A 85 -25.69 15.87 15.13
CA ILE A 85 -24.57 14.94 15.01
C ILE A 85 -24.02 15.02 13.60
N THR A 86 -22.69 15.14 13.46
CA THR A 86 -22.05 15.20 12.15
C THR A 86 -20.93 14.17 12.01
N ILE A 87 -20.78 13.64 10.80
CA ILE A 87 -19.63 12.84 10.36
C ILE A 87 -18.99 13.58 9.19
N GLU A 88 -17.80 14.14 9.38
CA GLU A 88 -17.06 14.87 8.37
C GLU A 88 -15.77 14.10 8.00
N PRO A 89 -15.57 13.70 6.74
CA PRO A 89 -14.31 13.08 6.30
C PRO A 89 -13.14 14.08 6.38
N ILE A 90 -12.00 13.61 6.91
CA ILE A 90 -10.78 14.40 7.10
C ILE A 90 -9.54 13.63 6.60
N SER A 91 -8.43 14.33 6.41
CA SER A 91 -7.12 13.71 6.23
C SER A 91 -6.81 12.78 7.41
N ASN A 92 -6.26 11.60 7.10
CA ASN A 92 -5.93 10.61 8.12
C ASN A 92 -4.48 10.83 8.59
N GLU A 93 -4.34 11.45 9.75
CA GLU A 93 -3.04 11.72 10.38
C GLU A 93 -2.63 10.61 11.36
N ASN A 94 -3.37 9.48 11.43
CA ASN A 94 -2.96 8.34 12.24
C ASN A 94 -1.74 7.66 11.60
N PRO A 95 -0.60 7.47 12.31
CA PRO A 95 0.59 6.84 11.76
C PRO A 95 0.36 5.43 11.19
N MET A 96 -0.63 4.72 11.72
CA MET A 96 -1.05 3.38 11.29
C MET A 96 -2.40 3.40 10.55
N GLY A 97 -2.87 4.60 10.17
CA GLY A 97 -4.20 4.84 9.64
C GLY A 97 -4.47 4.10 8.34
N LEU A 98 -5.67 3.52 8.27
CA LEU A 98 -6.22 2.93 7.06
C LEU A 98 -7.39 3.81 6.58
N LYS A 99 -7.53 4.00 5.27
CA LYS A 99 -8.58 4.84 4.65
C LYS A 99 -8.60 6.26 5.22
N LYS A 100 -9.74 6.94 5.08
CA LYS A 100 -10.01 8.27 5.64
C LYS A 100 -10.25 8.21 7.15
N ALA A 101 -9.88 9.28 7.84
CA ALA A 101 -10.36 9.54 9.19
C ALA A 101 -11.64 10.39 9.15
N TYR A 102 -12.34 10.48 10.28
CA TYR A 102 -13.60 11.19 10.40
C TYR A 102 -13.62 12.07 11.65
N ARG A 103 -13.98 13.33 11.47
CA ARG A 103 -14.33 14.24 12.55
C ARG A 103 -15.79 14.04 12.95
N LEU A 104 -16.01 13.61 14.18
CA LEU A 104 -17.33 13.41 14.75
C LEU A 104 -17.67 14.60 15.63
N THR A 105 -18.82 15.24 15.45
CA THR A 105 -19.22 16.38 16.30
C THR A 105 -20.63 16.18 16.86
N PRO A 106 -20.96 16.77 18.02
CA PRO A 106 -20.21 17.77 18.80
C PRO A 106 -19.14 17.20 19.77
N HIS A 107 -17.98 17.86 19.89
CA HIS A 107 -16.90 17.46 20.83
C HIS A 107 -17.21 17.76 22.30
N ALA A 108 -18.03 18.78 22.58
CA ALA A 108 -18.32 19.23 23.95
C ALA A 108 -19.40 18.38 24.67
N VAL A 109 -19.88 17.31 24.03
CA VAL A 109 -20.92 16.44 24.58
C VAL A 109 -20.29 15.18 25.15
N GLN A 110 -20.56 14.95 26.43
CA GLN A 110 -20.28 13.69 27.11
C GLN A 110 -21.55 12.84 27.08
N PHE A 111 -21.48 11.65 26.49
CA PHE A 111 -22.62 10.74 26.43
C PHE A 111 -22.84 10.04 27.78
N ALA A 112 -24.09 10.05 28.26
CA ALA A 112 -24.46 9.39 29.52
C ALA A 112 -24.47 7.85 29.40
N THR A 113 -24.64 7.35 28.18
CA THR A 113 -24.53 5.93 27.82
C THR A 113 -23.56 5.84 26.65
N PRO A 114 -22.58 4.91 26.65
CA PRO A 114 -21.62 4.80 25.54
C PRO A 114 -22.31 4.62 24.19
N VAL A 115 -21.83 5.35 23.18
CA VAL A 115 -22.24 5.23 21.78
C VAL A 115 -21.31 4.25 21.08
N SER A 116 -21.77 3.58 20.01
CA SER A 116 -20.93 2.69 19.22
C SER A 116 -20.48 3.36 17.92
N ILE A 117 -19.20 3.21 17.59
CA ILE A 117 -18.62 3.59 16.31
C ILE A 117 -18.19 2.31 15.59
N THR A 118 -18.72 2.11 14.39
CA THR A 118 -18.47 0.92 13.56
C THR A 118 -17.84 1.34 12.24
N PHE A 119 -16.72 0.71 11.89
CA PHE A 119 -16.09 0.82 10.58
C PHE A 119 -16.28 -0.47 9.78
N GLN A 120 -16.50 -0.31 8.47
CA GLN A 120 -16.56 -1.41 7.50
C GLN A 120 -15.17 -1.64 6.88
N TYR A 121 -14.78 -2.90 6.72
CA TYR A 121 -13.59 -3.29 5.96
C TYR A 121 -13.94 -4.26 4.82
N GLU A 122 -13.09 -4.29 3.81
CA GLU A 122 -13.13 -5.16 2.65
C GLU A 122 -11.87 -6.03 2.59
N ASP A 123 -11.79 -6.96 1.63
CA ASP A 123 -10.64 -7.87 1.57
C ASP A 123 -9.35 -7.14 1.14
N GLU A 124 -9.49 -6.07 0.37
CA GLU A 124 -8.37 -5.21 -0.04
C GLU A 124 -7.73 -4.48 1.16
N ASP A 125 -8.51 -4.20 2.21
CA ASP A 125 -8.04 -3.52 3.43
C ASP A 125 -7.12 -4.38 4.28
N ILE A 126 -7.14 -5.70 4.07
CA ILE A 126 -6.35 -6.69 4.81
C ILE A 126 -5.37 -7.41 3.89
N ALA A 127 -5.08 -6.84 2.71
CA ALA A 127 -4.07 -7.38 1.80
C ALA A 127 -2.68 -7.31 2.46
N GLY A 128 -2.07 -8.47 2.71
CA GLY A 128 -0.83 -8.55 3.48
C GLY A 128 -1.04 -8.55 4.99
N SER A 129 -2.26 -8.76 5.47
CA SER A 129 -2.62 -8.67 6.88
C SER A 129 -3.76 -9.63 7.24
N LEU A 130 -4.51 -9.32 8.29
CA LEU A 130 -5.68 -10.06 8.74
C LEU A 130 -6.64 -9.17 9.54
N PRO A 131 -7.93 -9.55 9.64
CA PRO A 131 -8.92 -8.78 10.39
C PRO A 131 -8.54 -8.49 11.85
N GLU A 132 -7.82 -9.39 12.52
CA GLU A 132 -7.36 -9.21 13.90
C GLU A 132 -6.31 -8.11 14.08
N ALA A 133 -5.67 -7.67 12.99
CA ALA A 133 -4.76 -6.53 13.04
C ALA A 133 -5.53 -5.19 13.02
N LEU A 134 -6.82 -5.19 12.66
CA LEU A 134 -7.61 -3.98 12.51
C LEU A 134 -8.11 -3.43 13.85
N GLY A 135 -8.16 -2.10 13.95
CA GLY A 135 -8.64 -1.41 15.14
C GLY A 135 -9.23 -0.03 14.84
N ILE A 136 -9.82 0.58 15.86
CA ILE A 136 -10.33 1.95 15.79
C ILE A 136 -9.58 2.79 16.83
N ALA A 137 -9.15 3.98 16.42
CA ALA A 137 -8.44 4.93 17.26
C ALA A 137 -9.08 6.30 17.22
N TYR A 138 -8.84 7.11 18.25
CA TYR A 138 -9.20 8.53 18.26
C TYR A 138 -7.97 9.39 18.53
N GLN A 139 -7.98 10.63 18.03
CA GLN A 139 -6.90 11.56 18.33
C GLN A 139 -7.18 12.28 19.66
N HIS A 140 -6.28 12.09 20.62
CA HIS A 140 -6.34 12.77 21.91
C HIS A 140 -5.92 14.25 21.78
N SER A 141 -6.28 15.09 22.75
CA SER A 141 -5.94 16.52 22.78
C SER A 141 -4.44 16.83 22.78
N SER A 142 -3.62 15.84 23.12
CA SER A 142 -2.15 15.92 23.02
C SER A 142 -1.61 15.67 21.61
N GLY A 143 -2.47 15.41 20.61
CA GLY A 143 -2.10 15.08 19.23
C GLY A 143 -1.65 13.62 19.03
N VAL A 144 -1.78 12.78 20.06
CA VAL A 144 -1.46 11.34 20.00
C VAL A 144 -2.72 10.55 19.69
N TRP A 145 -2.62 9.61 18.77
CA TRP A 145 -3.71 8.66 18.48
C TRP A 145 -3.75 7.56 19.53
N MET A 146 -4.94 7.28 20.05
CA MET A 146 -5.20 6.29 21.08
C MET A 146 -6.03 5.15 20.49
N ALA A 147 -5.43 3.97 20.36
CA ALA A 147 -6.11 2.76 19.96
C ALA A 147 -7.04 2.28 21.08
N VAL A 148 -8.28 1.92 20.72
CA VAL A 148 -9.28 1.38 21.66
C VAL A 148 -9.25 -0.15 21.57
N GLU A 149 -8.77 -0.81 22.64
CA GLU A 149 -8.35 -2.22 22.60
C GLU A 149 -9.45 -3.23 22.91
N ASN A 150 -10.64 -2.76 23.28
CA ASN A 150 -11.84 -3.59 23.44
C ASN A 150 -12.74 -3.57 22.20
N ALA A 151 -12.15 -3.39 21.01
CA ALA A 151 -12.88 -3.44 19.76
C ALA A 151 -13.51 -4.83 19.50
N VAL A 152 -14.73 -4.83 18.99
CA VAL A 152 -15.47 -6.03 18.59
C VAL A 152 -15.31 -6.22 17.09
N LEU A 153 -14.64 -7.29 16.70
CA LEU A 153 -14.46 -7.71 15.31
C LEU A 153 -15.55 -8.71 14.91
N ASP A 154 -16.30 -8.38 13.86
CA ASP A 154 -17.21 -9.30 13.17
C ASP A 154 -16.67 -9.60 11.78
N LYS A 155 -16.17 -10.82 11.56
CA LYS A 155 -15.62 -11.26 10.27
C LYS A 155 -16.68 -11.64 9.24
N THR A 156 -17.91 -11.89 9.68
CA THR A 156 -19.02 -12.22 8.79
C THR A 156 -19.60 -10.95 8.20
N ALA A 157 -19.84 -9.94 9.06
CA ALA A 157 -20.28 -8.62 8.63
C ALA A 157 -19.15 -7.74 8.10
N LYS A 158 -17.89 -8.16 8.26
CA LYS A 158 -16.66 -7.40 8.00
C LYS A 158 -16.66 -6.01 8.66
N THR A 159 -16.92 -5.99 9.96
CA THR A 159 -16.95 -4.75 10.75
C THR A 159 -16.05 -4.80 11.96
N VAL A 160 -15.53 -3.64 12.36
CA VAL A 160 -14.90 -3.43 13.67
C VAL A 160 -15.71 -2.37 14.40
N THR A 161 -16.05 -2.62 15.67
CA THR A 161 -16.88 -1.71 16.47
C THR A 161 -16.22 -1.40 17.81
N VAL A 162 -16.21 -0.14 18.21
CA VAL A 162 -15.81 0.30 19.55
C VAL A 162 -16.93 1.08 20.22
N THR A 163 -16.89 1.18 21.54
CA THR A 163 -17.77 2.08 22.30
C THR A 163 -17.00 3.28 22.81
N THR A 164 -17.60 4.46 22.76
CA THR A 164 -17.03 5.70 23.29
C THR A 164 -18.07 6.50 24.03
N THR A 165 -17.63 7.41 24.89
CA THR A 165 -18.49 8.37 25.60
C THR A 165 -18.25 9.81 25.16
N HIS A 166 -17.44 10.03 24.13
CA HIS A 166 -17.12 11.33 23.58
C HIS A 166 -16.95 11.26 22.05
N PHE A 167 -17.01 12.42 21.41
CA PHE A 167 -16.63 12.59 20.00
C PHE A 167 -15.37 13.44 19.85
N SER A 168 -14.67 13.20 18.75
CA SER A 168 -13.36 13.77 18.39
C SER A 168 -13.06 13.37 16.94
N ASP A 169 -11.77 13.31 16.56
CA ASP A 169 -11.34 12.72 15.30
C ASP A 169 -11.07 11.22 15.49
N TRP A 170 -11.63 10.39 14.61
CA TRP A 170 -11.59 8.92 14.69
C TRP A 170 -11.04 8.34 13.39
N SER A 171 -10.24 7.29 13.50
CA SER A 171 -9.66 6.60 12.35
C SER A 171 -9.76 5.08 12.51
N PHE A 172 -9.85 4.42 11.37
CA PHE A 172 -9.57 2.99 11.26
C PHE A 172 -8.07 2.80 11.06
N PHE A 173 -7.51 1.73 11.61
CA PHE A 173 -6.07 1.49 11.52
C PHE A 173 -5.76 0.00 11.47
N GLU A 174 -4.54 -0.29 11.03
CA GLU A 174 -3.99 -1.64 11.00
C GLU A 174 -2.72 -1.68 11.86
N SER A 175 -2.71 -2.54 12.86
CA SER A 175 -1.64 -2.59 13.86
C SER A 175 -0.35 -3.26 13.38
N PHE A 176 -0.44 -4.10 12.35
CA PHE A 176 0.71 -4.70 11.67
C PHE A 176 0.31 -5.26 10.29
N LYS A 177 1.26 -5.30 9.35
CA LYS A 177 1.09 -5.87 8.01
C LYS A 177 2.41 -6.36 7.44
N LEU A 178 2.31 -7.33 6.54
CA LEU A 178 3.40 -7.81 5.71
C LEU A 178 3.45 -6.97 4.44
N GLU A 179 4.40 -6.05 4.39
CA GLU A 179 4.69 -5.28 3.18
C GLU A 179 5.53 -6.11 2.22
N THR A 180 5.25 -5.96 0.93
CA THR A 180 6.02 -6.55 -0.17
C THR A 180 6.42 -5.45 -1.15
N SER A 181 7.66 -5.50 -1.64
CA SER A 181 8.12 -4.56 -2.67
C SER A 181 7.49 -4.80 -4.04
N ALA A 182 6.80 -5.93 -4.23
CA ALA A 182 6.06 -6.24 -5.44
C ALA A 182 4.92 -7.24 -5.15
N THR A 183 3.76 -7.01 -5.76
CA THR A 183 2.62 -7.95 -5.76
C THR A 183 2.59 -8.79 -7.04
N GLU A 184 3.36 -8.41 -8.06
CA GLU A 184 3.53 -9.14 -9.31
C GLU A 184 5.00 -9.17 -9.75
N LEU A 185 5.49 -10.33 -10.18
CA LEU A 185 6.87 -10.52 -10.64
C LEU A 185 6.93 -11.24 -11.99
N GLU A 186 7.98 -10.94 -12.76
CA GLU A 186 8.41 -11.77 -13.88
C GLU A 186 9.16 -13.01 -13.39
N PRO A 187 9.37 -14.04 -14.24
CA PRO A 187 10.23 -15.17 -13.88
C PRO A 187 11.63 -14.69 -13.46
N LYS A 188 12.16 -15.28 -12.38
CA LYS A 188 13.43 -14.88 -11.71
C LYS A 188 13.44 -13.49 -11.07
N GLY A 189 12.35 -12.71 -11.17
CA GLY A 189 12.20 -11.46 -10.42
C GLY A 189 12.26 -11.69 -8.92
N THR A 190 12.59 -10.65 -8.16
CA THR A 190 12.71 -10.72 -6.69
C THR A 190 11.80 -9.71 -6.01
N ALA A 191 11.32 -10.09 -4.82
CA ALA A 191 10.58 -9.20 -3.94
C ALA A 191 11.15 -9.27 -2.53
N ARG A 192 11.27 -8.11 -1.89
CA ARG A 192 11.54 -7.99 -0.46
C ARG A 192 10.22 -7.99 0.29
N LEU A 193 10.15 -8.78 1.36
CA LEU A 193 9.05 -8.79 2.30
C LEU A 193 9.54 -8.33 3.68
N GLU A 194 8.72 -7.52 4.34
CA GLU A 194 9.01 -6.95 5.65
C GLU A 194 7.72 -6.82 6.45
N LEU A 195 7.72 -7.33 7.69
CA LEU A 195 6.59 -7.10 8.58
C LEU A 195 6.76 -5.73 9.24
N ILE A 196 5.79 -4.85 9.03
CA ILE A 196 5.68 -3.55 9.67
C ILE A 196 4.66 -3.66 10.80
N SER A 197 4.95 -3.06 11.94
CA SER A 197 4.04 -3.01 13.10
C SER A 197 4.08 -1.64 13.76
N ASP A 198 3.01 -1.30 14.45
CA ASP A 198 2.96 -0.18 15.37
C ASP A 198 4.05 -0.30 16.44
N ALA A 199 4.91 0.73 16.59
CA ALA A 199 5.93 0.74 17.63
C ALA A 199 5.36 0.55 19.04
N ASP A 200 4.12 0.97 19.28
CA ASP A 200 3.49 0.92 20.60
C ASP A 200 2.47 -0.22 20.70
N LEU A 201 2.54 -1.21 19.80
CA LEU A 201 1.66 -2.39 19.79
C LEU A 201 1.57 -3.11 21.13
N LEU A 202 2.68 -3.14 21.88
CA LEU A 202 2.80 -3.82 23.17
C LEU A 202 2.84 -2.85 24.36
N ALA A 203 2.52 -1.58 24.15
CA ALA A 203 2.44 -0.61 25.24
C ALA A 203 1.39 -1.05 26.28
N PRO A 204 1.62 -0.83 27.58
CA PRO A 204 0.63 -1.10 28.61
C PRO A 204 -0.67 -0.35 28.35
N LEU A 205 -1.81 -1.00 28.63
CA LEU A 205 -3.11 -0.37 28.49
C LEU A 205 -3.33 0.69 29.58
N THR A 206 -3.97 1.79 29.21
CA THR A 206 -4.57 2.75 30.14
C THR A 206 -5.75 2.08 30.89
N PRO A 207 -6.24 2.67 31.98
CA PRO A 207 -7.45 2.18 32.67
C PRO A 207 -8.70 2.07 31.79
N ASN A 208 -8.74 2.80 30.66
CA ASN A 208 -9.85 2.77 29.70
C ASN A 208 -9.68 1.69 28.62
N ASN A 209 -8.69 0.79 28.74
CA ASN A 209 -8.28 -0.16 27.70
C ASN A 209 -7.86 0.56 26.41
N GLU A 210 -7.06 1.61 26.54
CA GLU A 210 -6.48 2.31 25.40
C GLU A 210 -4.96 2.15 25.40
N ARG A 211 -4.33 2.35 24.26
CA ARG A 211 -2.87 2.51 24.17
C ARG A 211 -2.51 3.57 23.13
N PRO A 212 -1.37 4.25 23.29
CA PRO A 212 -0.90 5.12 22.22
C PRO A 212 -0.57 4.32 20.96
N ILE A 213 -0.70 4.96 19.81
CA ILE A 213 -0.18 4.50 18.51
C ILE A 213 1.16 5.20 18.26
N GLY A 214 2.18 4.38 17.99
CA GLY A 214 3.52 4.81 17.64
C GLY A 214 3.71 4.93 16.13
N GLU A 215 4.95 5.18 15.72
CA GLU A 215 5.33 5.16 14.31
C GLU A 215 5.29 3.73 13.75
N PRO A 216 5.05 3.55 12.44
CA PRO A 216 5.30 2.28 11.78
C PRO A 216 6.79 1.93 11.87
N ILE A 217 7.08 0.74 12.39
CA ILE A 217 8.45 0.21 12.48
C ILE A 217 8.53 -1.18 11.87
N ALA A 218 9.71 -1.53 11.35
CA ALA A 218 10.03 -2.91 11.08
C ALA A 218 9.90 -3.75 12.36
N THR A 219 9.09 -4.80 12.33
CA THR A 219 8.87 -5.64 13.50
C THR A 219 10.18 -6.31 13.90
N THR A 220 10.52 -6.27 15.19
CA THR A 220 11.74 -6.91 15.70
C THR A 220 11.73 -8.41 15.39
N GLY A 221 12.86 -8.93 14.91
CA GLY A 221 13.03 -10.35 14.59
C GLY A 221 12.72 -11.31 15.75
N SER A 222 12.72 -10.84 17.00
CA SER A 222 12.33 -11.62 18.17
C SER A 222 10.85 -12.02 18.21
N PHE A 223 9.98 -11.33 17.46
CA PHE A 223 8.56 -11.70 17.31
C PHE A 223 8.31 -12.62 16.11
N ILE A 224 9.26 -12.69 15.18
CA ILE A 224 9.18 -13.54 14.00
C ILE A 224 9.53 -14.97 14.41
N ARG A 225 8.62 -15.92 14.16
CA ARG A 225 8.81 -17.34 14.46
C ARG A 225 9.25 -18.13 13.24
N GLU A 226 8.62 -17.86 12.10
CA GLU A 226 8.79 -18.70 10.92
C GLU A 226 8.35 -17.97 9.66
N TRP A 227 9.16 -18.10 8.61
CA TRP A 227 8.80 -17.72 7.26
C TRP A 227 8.50 -18.98 6.45
N SER A 228 7.46 -18.94 5.62
CA SER A 228 7.07 -20.07 4.78
C SER A 228 6.64 -19.62 3.40
N LEU A 229 6.88 -20.47 2.41
CA LEU A 229 6.47 -20.28 1.02
C LEU A 229 5.55 -21.45 0.62
N ALA A 230 4.36 -21.14 0.15
CA ALA A 230 3.46 -22.06 -0.52
C ALA A 230 3.39 -21.70 -2.01
N GLY A 231 4.13 -22.43 -2.82
CA GLY A 231 4.25 -22.20 -4.26
C GLY A 231 5.68 -22.40 -4.77
N ALA A 232 5.89 -22.13 -6.05
CA ALA A 232 7.21 -22.24 -6.67
C ALA A 232 8.09 -21.00 -6.39
N GLY A 233 9.40 -21.17 -6.54
CA GLY A 233 10.40 -20.13 -6.26
C GLY A 233 11.25 -20.47 -5.04
N MET A 234 11.95 -19.47 -4.53
CA MET A 234 12.85 -19.61 -3.38
C MET A 234 12.61 -18.47 -2.39
N LEU A 235 12.45 -18.80 -1.11
CA LEU A 235 12.36 -17.83 -0.03
C LEU A 235 13.63 -17.89 0.81
N ALA A 236 14.28 -16.75 0.99
CA ALA A 236 15.47 -16.59 1.81
C ALA A 236 15.16 -15.64 2.99
N PRO A 237 14.86 -16.17 4.18
CA PRO A 237 14.64 -15.36 5.38
C PRO A 237 15.94 -14.66 5.84
N LEU A 238 15.80 -13.43 6.34
CA LEU A 238 16.88 -12.62 6.89
C LEU A 238 16.39 -11.85 8.13
N GLY A 239 16.19 -12.57 9.23
CA GLY A 239 15.68 -12.00 10.48
C GLY A 239 14.24 -11.51 10.34
N HIS A 240 14.03 -10.19 10.41
CA HIS A 240 12.73 -9.56 10.22
C HIS A 240 12.32 -9.36 8.75
N LEU A 241 13.23 -9.67 7.82
CA LEU A 241 13.01 -9.59 6.38
C LEU A 241 12.93 -10.98 5.77
N ALA A 242 12.34 -11.07 4.57
CA ALA A 242 12.58 -12.19 3.67
C ALA A 242 12.75 -11.69 2.24
N SER A 243 13.59 -12.38 1.47
CA SER A 243 13.72 -12.17 0.04
C SER A 243 13.07 -13.34 -0.69
N TYR A 244 12.09 -13.07 -1.53
CA TYR A 244 11.50 -14.04 -2.43
C TYR A 244 12.10 -13.90 -3.83
N THR A 245 12.44 -15.02 -4.45
CA THR A 245 12.85 -15.11 -5.86
C THR A 245 11.87 -15.98 -6.62
N ALA A 246 11.24 -15.41 -7.65
CA ALA A 246 10.33 -16.11 -8.54
C ALA A 246 11.03 -17.25 -9.30
N PRO A 247 10.34 -18.34 -9.64
CA PRO A 247 10.89 -19.43 -10.44
C PRO A 247 11.22 -18.97 -11.87
N ALA A 248 11.97 -19.79 -12.60
CA ALA A 248 12.40 -19.46 -13.97
C ALA A 248 11.29 -19.50 -15.02
N THR A 249 10.09 -19.99 -14.68
CA THR A 249 8.91 -20.04 -15.55
C THR A 249 7.66 -19.77 -14.72
N VAL A 250 6.57 -19.33 -15.37
CA VAL A 250 5.28 -19.10 -14.71
C VAL A 250 4.72 -20.43 -14.17
N PRO A 251 4.44 -20.56 -12.87
CA PRO A 251 3.91 -21.80 -12.30
C PRO A 251 2.48 -22.08 -12.76
N GLY A 252 2.17 -23.36 -12.99
CA GLY A 252 0.81 -23.80 -13.32
C GLY A 252 -0.16 -23.75 -12.13
N SER A 253 0.31 -24.02 -10.90
CA SER A 253 -0.43 -23.87 -9.64
C SER A 253 0.48 -24.17 -8.43
N PRO A 254 0.34 -23.48 -7.28
CA PRO A 254 -0.44 -22.25 -7.09
C PRO A 254 0.27 -21.05 -7.74
N ASN A 255 -0.53 -20.15 -8.32
CA ASN A 255 -0.13 -18.83 -8.79
C ASN A 255 -1.37 -17.91 -8.65
N PRO A 256 -1.35 -16.88 -7.77
CA PRO A 256 -0.22 -16.36 -7.03
C PRO A 256 0.36 -17.34 -6.00
N VAL A 257 1.66 -17.21 -5.71
CA VAL A 257 2.28 -17.91 -4.58
C VAL A 257 1.92 -17.20 -3.29
N ALA A 258 1.84 -17.94 -2.19
CA ALA A 258 1.61 -17.38 -0.87
C ALA A 258 2.89 -17.40 -0.06
N ILE A 259 3.27 -16.25 0.49
CA ILE A 259 4.40 -16.11 1.41
C ILE A 259 3.82 -15.71 2.76
N SER A 260 4.13 -16.48 3.80
CA SER A 260 3.58 -16.26 5.12
C SER A 260 4.66 -16.07 6.16
N VAL A 261 4.37 -15.22 7.14
CA VAL A 261 5.19 -15.07 8.35
C VAL A 261 4.34 -15.38 9.58
N ARG A 262 4.79 -16.33 10.39
CA ARG A 262 4.22 -16.62 11.70
C ARG A 262 4.85 -15.69 12.72
N VAL A 263 4.02 -14.90 13.39
CA VAL A 263 4.45 -13.95 14.42
C VAL A 263 3.76 -14.20 15.74
N ASP A 264 4.46 -13.89 16.82
CA ASP A 264 3.98 -14.08 18.18
C ASP A 264 4.26 -12.82 19.00
N PHE A 265 3.19 -12.06 19.25
CA PHE A 265 3.19 -10.85 20.04
C PHE A 265 2.88 -11.13 21.54
N GLY A 266 3.10 -12.37 21.99
CA GLY A 266 2.91 -12.79 23.37
C GLY A 266 1.45 -12.71 23.79
N LYS A 267 1.14 -11.84 24.76
CA LYS A 267 -0.23 -11.66 25.27
C LYS A 267 -1.22 -11.18 24.21
N LYS A 268 -0.73 -10.53 23.15
CA LYS A 268 -1.55 -10.11 22.01
C LYS A 268 -1.89 -11.25 21.06
N GLY A 269 -1.25 -12.41 21.17
CA GLY A 269 -1.55 -13.60 20.37
C GLY A 269 -0.48 -13.96 19.34
N THR A 270 -0.73 -15.07 18.66
CA THR A 270 0.08 -15.59 17.56
C THR A 270 -0.72 -15.56 16.27
N TYR A 271 -0.11 -15.06 15.20
CA TYR A 271 -0.76 -14.80 13.92
C TYR A 271 0.05 -15.39 12.76
N LEU A 272 -0.65 -15.77 11.70
CA LEU A 272 -0.05 -16.11 10.42
C LEU A 272 -0.45 -15.01 9.42
N VAL A 273 0.51 -14.17 9.07
CA VAL A 273 0.31 -13.05 8.14
C VAL A 273 0.72 -13.51 6.75
N VAL A 274 -0.11 -13.28 5.73
CA VAL A 274 0.10 -13.83 4.38
C VAL A 274 0.08 -12.72 3.34
N ALA A 275 1.08 -12.72 2.47
CA ALA A 275 1.12 -11.93 1.24
C ALA A 275 1.08 -12.86 0.03
N HIS A 276 0.53 -12.36 -1.07
CA HIS A 276 0.44 -13.09 -2.33
C HIS A 276 1.25 -12.37 -3.40
N ILE A 277 2.05 -13.12 -4.15
CA ILE A 277 2.81 -12.60 -5.29
C ILE A 277 2.44 -13.39 -6.53
N LYS A 278 1.89 -12.70 -7.53
CA LYS A 278 1.57 -13.29 -8.83
C LYS A 278 2.82 -13.32 -9.69
N ILE A 279 3.11 -14.47 -10.30
CA ILE A 279 4.17 -14.57 -11.30
C ILE A 279 3.51 -14.52 -12.67
N THR A 280 3.92 -13.59 -13.53
CA THR A 280 3.40 -13.50 -14.89
C THR A 280 4.53 -13.46 -15.90
N GLY A 281 4.29 -14.05 -17.07
CA GLY A 281 5.19 -13.98 -18.23
C GLY A 281 4.72 -12.97 -19.27
N ASP A 282 3.61 -12.28 -19.02
CA ASP A 282 3.17 -11.12 -19.82
C ASP A 282 3.65 -9.81 -19.18
N ASP A 283 3.99 -8.84 -20.02
CA ASP A 283 4.30 -7.48 -19.58
C ASP A 283 3.05 -6.61 -19.50
N GLY A 284 1.86 -7.21 -19.56
CA GLY A 284 0.59 -6.51 -19.57
C GLY A 284 0.01 -6.32 -20.97
N GLU A 285 -0.90 -5.35 -21.10
CA GLU A 285 -1.81 -5.26 -22.23
C GLU A 285 -2.05 -3.81 -22.67
N ILE A 286 -2.36 -3.66 -23.94
CA ILE A 286 -2.84 -2.43 -24.58
C ILE A 286 -4.20 -2.75 -25.22
N GLU A 287 -5.22 -1.98 -24.90
CA GLU A 287 -6.52 -2.04 -25.57
C GLU A 287 -6.71 -0.79 -26.41
N VAL A 288 -7.19 -0.96 -27.64
CA VAL A 288 -7.49 0.16 -28.55
C VAL A 288 -8.88 0.03 -29.15
N ARG A 289 -9.54 1.16 -29.43
CA ARG A 289 -10.76 1.21 -30.22
C ARG A 289 -10.75 2.40 -31.18
N VAL A 290 -11.55 2.29 -32.23
CA VAL A 290 -11.69 3.33 -33.26
C VAL A 290 -13.16 3.75 -33.36
N ASN A 291 -13.43 5.05 -33.37
CA ASN A 291 -14.76 5.66 -33.49
C ASN A 291 -15.81 5.06 -32.54
N GLY A 292 -15.44 4.82 -31.27
CA GLY A 292 -16.35 4.23 -30.28
C GLY A 292 -16.74 2.77 -30.54
N GLY A 293 -16.05 2.08 -31.45
CA GLY A 293 -16.23 0.64 -31.70
C GLY A 293 -15.77 -0.24 -30.54
N GLY A 294 -15.74 -1.56 -30.78
CA GLY A 294 -15.27 -2.53 -29.78
C GLY A 294 -13.78 -2.39 -29.47
N TRP A 295 -13.40 -2.69 -28.22
CA TRP A 295 -12.01 -2.75 -27.79
C TRP A 295 -11.29 -3.95 -28.38
N VAL A 296 -10.12 -3.72 -28.95
CA VAL A 296 -9.17 -4.73 -29.40
C VAL A 296 -8.04 -4.78 -28.39
N LYS A 297 -7.87 -5.93 -27.74
CA LYS A 297 -6.82 -6.18 -26.76
C LYS A 297 -5.58 -6.77 -27.44
N LEU A 298 -4.41 -6.22 -27.12
CA LEU A 298 -3.09 -6.62 -27.61
C LEU A 298 -2.18 -6.84 -26.41
N GLN A 299 -1.37 -7.90 -26.44
CA GLN A 299 -0.32 -8.10 -25.44
C GLN A 299 0.76 -7.02 -25.63
N ALA A 300 1.27 -6.46 -24.54
CA ALA A 300 2.32 -5.45 -24.56
C ALA A 300 3.70 -6.06 -24.30
N SER A 301 4.74 -5.40 -24.80
CA SER A 301 6.10 -5.53 -24.26
C SER A 301 6.30 -4.53 -23.12
N ALA A 302 7.19 -4.83 -22.17
CA ALA A 302 7.51 -3.92 -21.07
C ALA A 302 7.79 -2.49 -21.56
N VAL A 303 7.35 -1.50 -20.78
CA VAL A 303 7.67 -0.10 -21.03
C VAL A 303 9.18 0.08 -20.85
N VAL A 304 9.82 0.64 -21.85
CA VAL A 304 11.26 0.94 -21.84
C VAL A 304 11.45 2.41 -21.53
N LYS A 305 12.38 2.72 -20.62
CA LYS A 305 12.83 4.10 -20.36
C LYS A 305 14.14 4.38 -21.09
N THR A 306 14.19 5.47 -21.85
CA THR A 306 15.42 5.97 -22.49
C THR A 306 15.56 7.47 -22.26
N GLY A 307 16.54 7.87 -21.44
CA GLY A 307 16.60 9.24 -20.92
C GLY A 307 15.30 9.61 -20.20
N ASP A 308 14.66 10.67 -20.65
CA ASP A 308 13.39 11.16 -20.10
C ASP A 308 12.14 10.61 -20.83
N ARG A 309 12.34 9.72 -21.81
CA ARG A 309 11.27 9.15 -22.65
C ARG A 309 10.88 7.78 -22.16
N TYR A 310 9.59 7.49 -22.28
CA TYR A 310 8.99 6.18 -22.06
C TYR A 310 8.41 5.66 -23.38
N LEU A 311 8.69 4.41 -23.71
CA LEU A 311 8.22 3.76 -24.93
C LEU A 311 7.43 2.51 -24.58
N LEU A 312 6.23 2.41 -25.14
CA LEU A 312 5.31 1.30 -24.99
C LEU A 312 4.90 0.82 -26.37
N ALA A 313 4.97 -0.49 -26.57
CA ALA A 313 4.56 -1.14 -27.81
C ALA A 313 3.83 -2.45 -27.50
N ASP A 314 3.05 -2.93 -28.46
CA ASP A 314 2.55 -4.29 -28.41
C ASP A 314 3.69 -5.31 -28.64
N ALA A 315 3.55 -6.51 -28.07
CA ALA A 315 4.59 -7.54 -28.10
C ALA A 315 4.64 -8.33 -29.42
N ASN A 316 3.49 -8.49 -30.08
CA ASN A 316 3.30 -9.50 -31.14
C ASN A 316 2.74 -8.88 -32.43
N GLY A 317 3.09 -7.62 -32.73
CA GLY A 317 2.43 -6.88 -33.81
C GLY A 317 2.66 -7.45 -35.20
N ASP A 318 3.79 -8.13 -35.38
CA ASP A 318 4.09 -8.89 -36.59
C ASP A 318 3.16 -10.09 -36.78
N GLU A 319 2.91 -10.86 -35.71
CA GLU A 319 2.02 -12.02 -35.74
C GLU A 319 0.54 -11.60 -35.87
N MET A 320 0.16 -10.55 -35.14
CA MET A 320 -1.21 -10.03 -35.09
C MET A 320 -1.54 -9.08 -36.25
N ARG A 321 -0.53 -8.69 -37.04
CA ARG A 321 -0.65 -7.69 -38.11
C ARG A 321 -1.25 -6.38 -37.61
N ARG A 322 -0.98 -6.01 -36.37
CA ARG A 322 -1.54 -4.86 -35.65
C ARG A 322 -0.47 -4.30 -34.73
N TYR A 323 -0.09 -3.04 -34.92
CA TYR A 323 0.96 -2.39 -34.15
C TYR A 323 0.42 -1.20 -33.40
N VAL A 324 0.65 -1.14 -32.10
CA VAL A 324 0.41 0.04 -31.27
C VAL A 324 1.74 0.50 -30.73
N PHE A 325 2.00 1.80 -30.86
CA PHE A 325 3.16 2.43 -30.25
C PHE A 325 2.71 3.69 -29.54
N VAL A 326 3.18 3.86 -28.31
CA VAL A 326 2.94 5.05 -27.50
C VAL A 326 4.27 5.49 -26.91
N GLU A 327 4.53 6.79 -27.01
CA GLU A 327 5.68 7.44 -26.43
C GLU A 327 5.20 8.63 -25.61
N TRP A 328 5.84 8.89 -24.47
CA TRP A 328 5.64 10.12 -23.71
C TRP A 328 6.87 10.49 -22.89
N THR A 329 6.81 11.68 -22.29
CA THR A 329 7.77 12.21 -21.31
C THR A 329 6.99 12.72 -20.10
N GLY A 330 7.61 12.77 -18.92
CA GLY A 330 6.95 13.22 -17.69
C GLY A 330 6.28 12.09 -16.88
N GLY A 331 5.63 12.44 -15.78
CA GLY A 331 4.99 11.49 -14.85
C GLY A 331 3.46 11.47 -14.96
N VAL A 332 2.78 11.27 -13.82
CA VAL A 332 1.31 11.32 -13.71
C VAL A 332 0.77 12.65 -14.25
N GLY A 333 -0.26 12.59 -15.08
CA GLY A 333 -0.85 13.75 -15.75
C GLY A 333 -1.16 13.49 -17.23
N THR A 334 -1.69 14.51 -17.90
CA THR A 334 -1.99 14.46 -19.34
C THR A 334 -0.96 15.23 -20.14
N HIS A 335 -0.36 14.56 -21.12
CA HIS A 335 0.70 15.09 -21.97
C HIS A 335 0.23 15.15 -23.42
N GLY A 336 0.06 16.37 -23.95
CA GLY A 336 -0.42 16.59 -25.31
C GLY A 336 0.58 16.11 -26.37
N PHE A 337 0.07 15.66 -27.53
CA PHE A 337 0.93 15.17 -28.60
C PHE A 337 1.90 16.22 -29.12
N ARG A 338 3.11 15.78 -29.47
CA ARG A 338 4.15 16.65 -29.99
C ARG A 338 3.76 17.23 -31.37
N PRO A 339 4.26 18.42 -31.73
CA PRO A 339 4.18 18.90 -33.11
C PRO A 339 4.83 17.93 -34.10
N TYR A 340 4.29 17.78 -35.32
CA TYR A 340 4.84 16.85 -36.33
C TYR A 340 6.35 17.05 -36.62
N LYS A 341 6.82 18.31 -36.55
CA LYS A 341 8.24 18.66 -36.78
C LYS A 341 9.12 18.47 -35.54
N ALA A 342 8.55 18.16 -34.38
CA ALA A 342 9.30 17.92 -33.15
C ALA A 342 9.88 16.50 -33.14
N THR A 343 11.12 16.37 -32.69
CA THR A 343 11.83 15.09 -32.60
C THR A 343 11.60 14.35 -31.28
N SER A 344 10.92 14.98 -30.32
CA SER A 344 10.62 14.42 -29.00
C SER A 344 9.27 14.89 -28.48
N GLY A 345 8.71 14.14 -27.53
CA GLY A 345 7.43 14.42 -26.87
C GLY A 345 6.37 13.37 -27.20
N PRO A 346 5.16 13.49 -26.61
CA PRO A 346 4.16 12.43 -26.68
C PRO A 346 3.72 12.12 -28.11
N TYR A 347 3.59 10.84 -28.42
CA TYR A 347 3.22 10.35 -29.74
C TYR A 347 2.50 9.01 -29.61
N ALA A 348 1.50 8.76 -30.47
CA ALA A 348 0.82 7.48 -30.52
C ALA A 348 0.42 7.11 -31.95
N HIS A 349 0.46 5.82 -32.26
CA HIS A 349 -0.15 5.28 -33.47
C HIS A 349 -0.78 3.91 -33.24
N TYR A 350 -1.70 3.58 -34.14
CA TYR A 350 -2.27 2.25 -34.31
C TYR A 350 -2.25 1.88 -35.80
N LEU A 351 -1.52 0.83 -36.18
CA LEU A 351 -1.32 0.42 -37.57
C LEU A 351 -1.82 -1.01 -37.78
N ILE A 352 -2.42 -1.30 -38.93
CA ILE A 352 -2.89 -2.64 -39.31
C ILE A 352 -2.22 -3.05 -40.62
N THR A 353 -1.47 -4.16 -40.65
CA THR A 353 -0.68 -4.59 -41.83
C THR A 353 -1.58 -4.94 -43.01
N GLY A 354 -1.46 -4.16 -44.09
CA GLY A 354 -2.33 -4.30 -45.28
C GLY A 354 -3.73 -3.73 -45.08
N GLY A 355 -3.94 -2.95 -44.02
CA GLY A 355 -5.19 -2.27 -43.71
C GLY A 355 -4.96 -0.83 -43.30
N ASN A 356 -5.71 -0.39 -42.31
CA ASN A 356 -5.78 1.01 -41.91
C ASN A 356 -4.59 1.43 -41.05
N GLN A 357 -4.19 2.69 -41.20
CA GLN A 357 -3.20 3.35 -40.37
C GLN A 357 -3.85 4.51 -39.64
N TYR A 358 -3.58 4.62 -38.35
CA TYR A 358 -4.06 5.70 -37.49
C TYR A 358 -2.86 6.30 -36.77
N VAL A 359 -2.57 7.56 -37.02
CA VAL A 359 -1.43 8.26 -36.39
C VAL A 359 -1.90 9.57 -35.77
N CYS A 360 -1.21 10.06 -34.74
CA CYS A 360 -1.55 11.32 -34.06
C CYS A 360 -1.24 12.60 -34.87
N TYR A 361 -1.29 12.50 -36.20
CA TYR A 361 -1.18 13.58 -37.17
C TYR A 361 -2.18 13.39 -38.28
N TYR A 362 -2.64 14.46 -38.91
CA TYR A 362 -3.52 14.38 -40.08
C TYR A 362 -3.18 15.50 -41.08
N MET A 363 -3.46 15.26 -42.35
CA MET A 363 -3.24 16.26 -43.39
C MET A 363 -4.40 17.26 -43.38
N LYS A 364 -4.09 18.52 -43.07
CA LYS A 364 -5.02 19.64 -43.15
C LYS A 364 -4.66 20.50 -44.35
N VAL A 365 -5.43 20.37 -45.42
CA VAL A 365 -5.16 21.01 -46.73
C VAL A 365 -3.85 20.49 -47.33
N GLU A 366 -2.73 21.20 -47.12
CA GLU A 366 -1.39 20.86 -47.61
C GLU A 366 -0.34 20.74 -46.47
N ASP A 367 -0.75 20.97 -45.21
CA ASP A 367 0.13 20.90 -44.03
C ASP A 367 -0.31 19.80 -43.07
N LEU A 368 0.67 19.13 -42.45
CA LEU A 368 0.42 18.18 -41.37
C LEU A 368 0.10 18.92 -40.07
N ALA A 369 -1.07 18.59 -39.51
CA ALA A 369 -1.53 19.09 -38.23
C ALA A 369 -1.39 18.01 -37.14
N THR A 370 -1.09 18.43 -35.91
CA THR A 370 -1.12 17.56 -34.73
C THR A 370 -2.55 17.26 -34.32
N SER A 371 -2.82 16.00 -33.96
CA SER A 371 -4.10 15.61 -33.38
C SER A 371 -4.32 16.26 -32.01
N GLY A 372 -5.56 16.59 -31.66
CA GLY A 372 -5.89 16.90 -30.27
C GLY A 372 -5.87 15.63 -29.40
N GLY A 373 -5.96 15.82 -28.08
CA GLY A 373 -5.83 14.74 -27.10
C GLY A 373 -4.38 14.62 -26.61
N GLY A 374 -3.97 13.41 -26.25
CA GLY A 374 -2.64 13.15 -25.68
C GLY A 374 -2.52 11.80 -25.01
N VAL A 375 -1.45 11.64 -24.23
CA VAL A 375 -1.20 10.47 -23.38
C VAL A 375 -1.44 10.86 -21.93
N THR A 376 -2.34 10.17 -21.24
CA THR A 376 -2.65 10.39 -19.83
C THR A 376 -2.10 9.26 -18.99
N ILE A 377 -1.22 9.59 -18.05
CA ILE A 377 -0.65 8.66 -17.10
C ILE A 377 -1.35 8.80 -15.75
N THR A 378 -1.77 7.67 -15.20
CA THR A 378 -2.49 7.58 -13.92
C THR A 378 -1.64 6.92 -12.82
N SER A 379 -0.67 6.08 -13.20
CA SER A 379 0.32 5.52 -12.27
C SER A 379 1.64 5.26 -13.00
N MET A 380 2.77 5.46 -12.32
CA MET A 380 4.10 5.10 -12.80
C MET A 380 4.57 3.74 -12.25
N GLY A 381 3.66 2.94 -11.68
CA GLY A 381 3.95 1.61 -11.17
C GLY A 381 4.83 1.63 -9.93
N GLU A 382 4.59 2.57 -9.00
CA GLU A 382 5.30 2.67 -7.72
C GLU A 382 5.05 1.44 -6.83
N THR A 383 3.86 0.83 -6.91
CA THR A 383 3.42 -0.25 -6.02
C THR A 383 3.44 -1.62 -6.69
N ASP A 384 2.93 -1.73 -7.92
CA ASP A 384 2.74 -3.00 -8.62
C ASP A 384 3.73 -3.19 -9.78
N GLY A 385 4.56 -2.18 -10.09
CA GLY A 385 5.49 -2.19 -11.22
C GLY A 385 4.84 -1.96 -12.58
N TYR A 386 3.54 -1.64 -12.65
CA TYR A 386 2.83 -1.38 -13.90
C TYR A 386 2.52 0.09 -14.10
N ILE A 387 2.88 0.60 -15.27
CA ILE A 387 2.43 1.90 -15.72
C ILE A 387 1.01 1.76 -16.22
N GLN A 388 0.14 2.63 -15.71
CA GLN A 388 -1.27 2.67 -16.08
C GLN A 388 -1.59 4.00 -16.75
N GLY A 389 -2.26 3.93 -17.90
CA GLY A 389 -2.59 5.13 -18.64
C GLY A 389 -3.53 4.90 -19.80
N SER A 390 -3.74 5.97 -20.55
CA SER A 390 -4.55 5.98 -21.76
C SER A 390 -3.94 6.93 -22.79
N PHE A 391 -4.37 6.79 -24.04
CA PHE A 391 -4.14 7.79 -25.06
C PHE A 391 -5.44 8.07 -25.81
N ASP A 392 -5.62 9.33 -26.18
CA ASP A 392 -6.76 9.80 -26.97
C ASP A 392 -6.23 10.56 -28.19
N ILE A 393 -6.54 10.08 -29.39
CA ILE A 393 -6.24 10.74 -30.66
C ILE A 393 -7.56 11.20 -31.28
N SER A 394 -8.05 12.36 -30.86
CA SER A 394 -9.31 12.97 -31.34
C SER A 394 -9.46 13.00 -32.87
N SER A 395 -8.38 13.29 -33.60
CA SER A 395 -8.33 13.40 -35.07
C SER A 395 -7.17 12.60 -35.66
N ALA A 396 -7.15 11.29 -35.45
CA ALA A 396 -6.12 10.42 -35.99
C ALA A 396 -6.17 10.40 -37.52
N GLY A 397 -5.07 10.77 -38.17
CA GLY A 397 -4.97 10.70 -39.62
C GLY A 397 -5.09 9.27 -40.10
N TYR A 398 -5.86 9.09 -41.17
CA TYR A 398 -6.27 7.80 -41.68
C TYR A 398 -5.86 7.57 -43.13
N GLY A 399 -5.34 6.37 -43.39
CA GLY A 399 -4.96 5.91 -44.72
C GLY A 399 -3.65 6.53 -45.24
N PRO A 400 -3.25 6.23 -46.49
CA PRO A 400 -1.91 6.56 -47.01
C PRO A 400 -1.64 8.08 -47.11
N GLU A 401 -2.69 8.89 -47.26
CA GLU A 401 -2.56 10.36 -47.37
C GLU A 401 -2.94 11.10 -46.08
N LEU A 402 -3.44 10.40 -45.06
CA LEU A 402 -3.85 11.00 -43.77
C LEU A 402 -4.89 12.15 -43.89
N ARG A 403 -5.63 12.24 -45.01
CA ARG A 403 -6.62 13.30 -45.27
C ARG A 403 -7.96 13.07 -44.56
N GLN A 404 -8.24 11.83 -44.21
CA GLN A 404 -9.39 11.48 -43.39
C GLN A 404 -8.96 11.39 -41.93
N THR A 405 -9.90 11.61 -41.02
CA THR A 405 -9.64 11.49 -39.59
C THR A 405 -10.62 10.54 -38.92
N HIS A 406 -10.13 9.83 -37.92
CA HIS A 406 -10.90 8.98 -37.03
C HIS A 406 -10.55 9.31 -35.59
N HIS A 407 -11.44 9.00 -34.65
CA HIS A 407 -11.13 9.06 -33.23
C HIS A 407 -10.54 7.72 -32.80
N VAL A 408 -9.38 7.73 -32.17
CA VAL A 408 -8.74 6.53 -31.61
C VAL A 408 -8.53 6.71 -30.13
N GLU A 409 -8.94 5.71 -29.37
CA GLU A 409 -8.76 5.66 -27.92
C GLU A 409 -7.96 4.42 -27.58
N GLY A 410 -7.08 4.55 -26.60
CA GLY A 410 -6.32 3.44 -26.04
C GLY A 410 -6.23 3.50 -24.54
N ARG A 411 -6.16 2.34 -23.90
CA ARG A 411 -5.84 2.18 -22.47
C ARG A 411 -4.81 1.08 -22.29
N PHE A 412 -3.94 1.22 -21.31
CA PHE A 412 -2.85 0.28 -21.10
C PHE A 412 -2.53 0.12 -19.62
N ARG A 413 -2.14 -1.11 -19.26
CA ARG A 413 -1.48 -1.47 -18.00
C ARG A 413 -0.30 -2.34 -18.36
N VAL A 414 0.91 -1.79 -18.29
CA VAL A 414 2.12 -2.43 -18.82
C VAL A 414 3.29 -2.30 -17.84
N ARG A 415 3.99 -3.40 -17.60
CA ARG A 415 5.13 -3.51 -16.69
C ARG A 415 6.24 -2.56 -17.14
N LYS A 416 6.90 -1.89 -16.20
CA LYS A 416 8.12 -1.12 -16.48
C LYS A 416 9.36 -2.02 -16.47
N SER A 417 10.34 -1.72 -17.32
CA SER A 417 11.56 -2.53 -17.46
C SER A 417 12.72 -2.12 -16.53
N TRP A 418 12.48 -1.30 -15.49
CA TRP A 418 13.53 -0.69 -14.65
C TRP A 418 13.20 -0.60 -13.17
#